data_AF-A0A960TZ84-F1
#
_entry.id   AF-A0A960TZ84-F1
#
_cell.length_a   1.000
_cell.length_b   1.000
_cell.length_c   1.000
_cell.angle_alpha   90.00
_cell.angle_beta   90.00
_cell.angle_gamma   90.00
#
_symmetry.space_group_name_H-M   'P 1'
#
loop_
_entity.id
_entity.type
_entity.pdbx_description
1 polymer ?
#
loop_
_entity_poly.entity_id
_entity_poly.type
_entity_poly.pdbx_seq_one_letter_code
_entity_poly.pdbx_strand_id
1 'polypeptide(L)'
;DLVGDDSLSRNDRRVLTWLPNCLYTFRRVLRANVSDDDDDDDDDDDDSVDDDTSDDDDDTVEGVPYTISFSGVVGDEAFSCSTEYSGLGTVDAPVNFKDFRVFVSNIKLITAADTEADLTLDQDNPFQTDNLVMLDFEDATGGCDNGTAQTNYTAVGTAPEDDYVGISFDVGVPFELNHAAVESAASPLNVPAMYWSWQGGYKFIRVDAVVGDEVTIPWNIHLGSTACVSDDAGTAPDEECGKPNRPHIVLDGFDPETNTIVIDVAEIVADSDMTTNAVDSAPGCQSFPGDTDCDTLFPNLGLSYDTGACVNDCMDQSFISVE
;
A
#
# COMPACT_ATOMS: atom_id res chain seq x y z
N ASP A 1 1.81 56.99 -55.02
CA ASP A 1 0.39 56.59 -55.09
C ASP A 1 0.16 55.51 -54.04
N LEU A 2 -0.15 55.85 -52.78
CA LEU A 2 -1.47 56.26 -52.23
C LEU A 2 -2.47 55.09 -52.38
N VAL A 3 -3.10 54.47 -51.38
CA VAL A 3 -3.70 54.88 -50.07
C VAL A 3 -3.90 53.58 -49.23
N GLY A 4 -3.60 53.48 -47.92
CA GLY A 4 -4.43 53.78 -46.71
C GLY A 4 -5.32 52.56 -46.33
N ASP A 5 -5.50 52.06 -45.10
CA ASP A 5 -5.69 52.63 -43.73
C ASP A 5 -5.27 51.51 -42.72
N ASP A 6 -4.54 51.72 -41.63
CA ASP A 6 -4.76 52.48 -40.38
C ASP A 6 -5.81 51.88 -39.40
N SER A 7 -5.35 51.36 -38.26
CA SER A 7 -5.79 51.81 -36.92
C SER A 7 -5.14 51.05 -35.75
N LEU A 8 -4.52 51.85 -34.88
CA LEU A 8 -4.05 51.57 -33.53
C LEU A 8 -5.10 52.05 -32.51
N SER A 9 -5.24 51.37 -31.36
CA SER A 9 -5.69 51.95 -30.07
C SER A 9 -5.61 50.86 -28.97
N ARG A 10 -4.68 50.86 -27.99
CA ARG A 10 -4.59 51.64 -26.72
C ARG A 10 -5.85 51.68 -25.84
N ASN A 11 -5.78 50.98 -24.69
CA ASN A 11 -6.03 51.43 -23.29
C ASN A 11 -6.16 50.17 -22.41
N ASP A 12 -5.32 49.90 -21.40
CA ASP A 12 -5.03 50.60 -20.12
C ASP A 12 -6.14 50.39 -19.06
N ARG A 13 -5.71 49.84 -17.89
CA ARG A 13 -6.32 49.84 -16.53
C ARG A 13 -7.52 48.91 -16.25
N ARG A 14 -7.77 48.36 -15.05
CA ARG A 14 -7.06 48.08 -13.78
C ARG A 14 -8.13 47.54 -12.80
N VAL A 15 -7.76 46.65 -11.87
CA VAL A 15 -8.38 46.33 -10.54
C VAL A 15 -9.74 45.59 -10.49
N LEU A 16 -9.80 44.42 -9.84
CA LEU A 16 -10.38 44.17 -8.49
C LEU A 16 -10.56 42.67 -8.20
N THR A 17 -9.76 42.18 -7.25
CA THR A 17 -10.07 41.22 -6.17
C THR A 17 -11.42 40.51 -6.17
N TRP A 18 -11.42 39.18 -5.96
CA TRP A 18 -12.35 38.50 -5.03
C TRP A 18 -11.73 37.16 -4.57
N LEU A 19 -11.47 37.05 -3.26
CA LEU A 19 -11.23 35.83 -2.50
C LEU A 19 -12.57 35.37 -1.91
N PRO A 20 -12.78 34.07 -1.65
CA PRO A 20 -13.68 33.63 -0.60
C PRO A 20 -12.89 33.11 0.61
N ASN A 21 -13.16 33.73 1.76
CA ASN A 21 -12.85 33.21 3.09
C ASN A 21 -13.83 32.09 3.45
N CYS A 22 -13.33 30.99 4.02
CA CYS A 22 -14.07 30.21 5.01
C CYS A 22 -13.18 30.01 6.24
N LEU A 23 -13.53 30.70 7.33
CA LEU A 23 -12.95 30.52 8.64
C LEU A 23 -13.53 29.26 9.30
N TYR A 24 -12.67 28.34 9.72
CA TYR A 24 -13.02 27.31 10.69
C TYR A 24 -12.69 27.81 12.11
N THR A 25 -13.71 27.80 12.96
CA THR A 25 -13.63 28.20 14.37
C THR A 25 -13.25 26.99 15.21
N PHE A 26 -12.04 26.98 15.79
CA PHE A 26 -11.65 26.01 16.82
C PHE A 26 -12.28 26.40 18.17
N ARG A 27 -13.14 25.54 18.72
CA ARG A 27 -13.68 25.69 20.07
C ARG A 27 -12.95 24.74 21.02
N ARG A 28 -12.02 25.30 21.80
CA ARG A 28 -11.35 24.66 22.94
C ARG A 28 -12.38 24.47 24.07
N VAL A 29 -12.57 23.24 24.54
CA VAL A 29 -13.26 22.97 25.81
C VAL A 29 -12.20 22.80 26.89
N LEU A 30 -12.16 23.75 27.82
CA LEU A 30 -11.47 23.66 29.11
C LEU A 30 -12.39 22.88 30.07
N ARG A 31 -11.94 21.77 30.64
CA ARG A 31 -12.50 21.24 31.90
C ARG A 31 -11.65 21.75 33.06
N ALA A 32 -12.31 22.40 34.00
CA ALA A 32 -11.75 22.90 35.25
C ALA A 32 -11.85 21.82 36.34
N ASN A 33 -10.81 21.72 37.16
CA ASN A 33 -10.81 21.06 38.46
C ASN A 33 -11.66 21.87 39.45
N VAL A 34 -12.44 21.17 40.27
CA VAL A 34 -12.94 21.66 41.57
C VAL A 34 -12.69 20.56 42.60
N SER A 35 -12.17 20.99 43.74
CA SER A 35 -11.73 20.25 44.92
C SER A 35 -12.78 20.27 46.04
N ASP A 36 -12.71 19.23 46.87
CA ASP A 36 -12.99 19.11 48.32
C ASP A 36 -14.37 19.51 48.89
N ASP A 37 -15.04 18.56 49.58
CA ASP A 37 -15.17 18.57 51.06
C ASP A 37 -15.97 17.34 51.57
N ASP A 38 -15.62 16.92 52.79
CA ASP A 38 -16.04 15.77 53.59
C ASP A 38 -17.54 15.77 54.04
N ASP A 39 -18.10 14.59 54.35
CA ASP A 39 -18.75 14.27 55.64
C ASP A 39 -19.38 12.86 55.65
N ASP A 40 -19.11 12.11 56.72
CA ASP A 40 -19.73 10.84 57.13
C ASP A 40 -21.17 11.05 57.66
N ASP A 41 -22.08 10.09 57.45
CA ASP A 41 -22.93 9.48 58.50
C ASP A 41 -23.95 8.48 57.92
N ASP A 42 -24.17 7.41 58.70
CA ASP A 42 -25.07 6.27 58.52
C ASP A 42 -26.57 6.65 58.47
N ASP A 43 -27.40 5.89 57.74
CA ASP A 43 -28.56 5.14 58.27
C ASP A 43 -29.50 4.58 57.17
N ASP A 44 -30.25 3.57 57.59
CA ASP A 44 -31.06 2.56 56.91
C ASP A 44 -32.22 3.01 55.99
N ASP A 45 -32.72 1.98 55.27
CA ASP A 45 -34.10 1.72 54.81
C ASP A 45 -34.50 2.06 53.35
N ASP A 46 -34.59 0.98 52.58
CA ASP A 46 -35.71 0.55 51.71
C ASP A 46 -36.64 1.64 51.15
N ASP A 47 -36.48 1.95 49.86
CA ASP A 47 -37.60 2.37 49.00
C ASP A 47 -37.30 2.08 47.52
N SER A 48 -38.14 1.22 46.93
CA SER A 48 -38.54 1.09 45.52
C SER A 48 -37.61 1.66 44.43
N VAL A 49 -36.91 0.76 43.72
CA VAL A 49 -36.32 1.05 42.40
C VAL A 49 -37.37 0.79 41.32
N ASP A 50 -38.07 1.84 40.90
CA ASP A 50 -38.61 1.99 39.55
C ASP A 50 -37.91 3.22 38.97
N ASP A 51 -36.89 3.04 38.13
CA ASP A 51 -36.51 4.06 37.14
C ASP A 51 -35.74 3.43 35.98
N ASP A 52 -36.44 3.39 34.85
CA ASP A 52 -35.96 3.63 33.49
C ASP A 52 -34.60 3.02 33.10
N THR A 53 -34.69 1.80 32.55
CA THR A 53 -33.75 1.32 31.54
C THR A 53 -33.78 2.31 30.36
N SER A 54 -32.85 3.26 30.35
CA SER A 54 -32.44 3.89 29.10
C SER A 54 -31.75 2.82 28.29
N ASP A 55 -32.50 2.21 27.37
CA ASP A 55 -31.95 1.52 26.22
C ASP A 55 -31.16 2.58 25.43
N ASP A 56 -29.93 2.82 25.85
CA ASP A 56 -28.90 3.34 24.97
C ASP A 56 -28.65 2.22 23.96
N ASP A 57 -29.49 2.17 22.93
CA ASP A 57 -29.18 1.54 21.66
C ASP A 57 -27.96 2.30 21.12
N ASP A 58 -26.79 1.94 21.63
CA ASP A 58 -25.52 2.07 20.92
C ASP A 58 -25.68 1.18 19.68
N ASP A 59 -26.33 1.75 18.67
CA ASP A 59 -26.41 1.27 17.30
C ASP A 59 -24.97 1.36 16.75
N THR A 60 -24.08 0.54 17.30
CA THR A 60 -22.86 0.15 16.61
C THR A 60 -23.35 -0.50 15.33
N VAL A 61 -23.36 0.26 14.25
CA VAL A 61 -23.57 -0.29 12.91
C VAL A 61 -22.49 -1.34 12.73
N GLU A 62 -22.84 -2.62 12.94
CA GLU A 62 -21.93 -3.73 12.69
C GLU A 62 -21.57 -3.66 11.20
N GLY A 63 -20.28 -3.57 10.90
CA GLY A 63 -19.81 -3.57 9.52
C GLY A 63 -20.16 -4.90 8.84
N VAL A 64 -20.51 -4.83 7.56
CA VAL A 64 -20.72 -5.99 6.70
C VAL A 64 -19.36 -6.64 6.40
N PRO A 65 -19.24 -7.97 6.46
CA PRO A 65 -17.99 -8.66 6.15
C PRO A 65 -17.71 -8.66 4.65
N TYR A 66 -16.46 -8.37 4.29
CA TYR A 66 -15.94 -8.43 2.92
C TYR A 66 -14.69 -9.30 2.87
N THR A 67 -14.51 -9.99 1.74
CA THR A 67 -13.28 -10.73 1.41
C THR A 67 -12.79 -10.25 0.06
N ILE A 68 -11.76 -9.41 0.08
CA ILE A 68 -11.13 -8.89 -1.13
C ILE A 68 -10.18 -9.96 -1.65
N SER A 69 -10.43 -10.43 -2.87
CA SER A 69 -9.65 -11.49 -3.51
C SER A 69 -8.51 -10.90 -4.33
N PHE A 70 -7.34 -11.50 -4.23
CA PHE A 70 -6.14 -11.16 -4.99
C PHE A 70 -5.63 -12.38 -5.77
N SER A 71 -5.09 -12.14 -6.96
CA SER A 71 -4.44 -13.16 -7.79
C SER A 71 -3.03 -12.69 -8.16
N GLY A 72 -2.03 -13.51 -7.86
CA GLY A 72 -0.68 -13.33 -8.37
C GLY A 72 -0.51 -14.03 -9.71
N VAL A 73 -0.15 -13.30 -10.75
CA VAL A 73 0.00 -13.83 -12.11
C VAL A 73 1.33 -13.43 -12.73
N VAL A 74 1.66 -14.10 -13.84
CA VAL A 74 2.78 -13.82 -14.71
C VAL A 74 2.23 -13.79 -16.14
N GLY A 75 1.83 -12.61 -16.59
CA GLY A 75 1.05 -12.43 -17.80
C GLY A 75 -0.31 -13.12 -17.67
N ASP A 76 -0.68 -13.90 -18.70
CA ASP A 76 -1.96 -14.63 -18.73
C ASP A 76 -1.98 -15.90 -17.85
N GLU A 77 -0.88 -16.24 -17.17
CA GLU A 77 -0.74 -17.47 -16.38
C GLU A 77 -0.70 -17.19 -14.88
N ALA A 78 -1.41 -18.00 -14.09
CA ALA A 78 -1.30 -17.95 -12.63
C ALA A 78 0.14 -18.21 -12.18
N PHE A 79 0.60 -17.47 -11.16
CA PHE A 79 1.91 -17.69 -10.55
C PHE A 79 2.02 -19.10 -9.95
N SER A 80 3.18 -19.72 -10.12
CA SER A 80 3.50 -21.05 -9.62
C SER A 80 4.99 -21.18 -9.43
N CYS A 81 5.39 -21.66 -8.27
CA CYS A 81 6.78 -21.96 -7.97
C CYS A 81 7.35 -23.11 -8.80
N SER A 82 6.52 -23.89 -9.50
CA SER A 82 6.96 -25.05 -10.30
C SER A 82 6.92 -24.80 -11.81
N THR A 83 6.52 -23.60 -12.23
CA THR A 83 6.39 -23.23 -13.64
C THR A 83 7.59 -22.41 -14.09
N GLU A 84 8.10 -22.73 -15.27
CA GLU A 84 9.02 -21.89 -16.00
C GLU A 84 8.22 -21.00 -16.95
N TYR A 85 8.44 -19.69 -16.85
CA TYR A 85 7.76 -18.69 -17.64
C TYR A 85 8.66 -18.22 -18.79
N SER A 86 8.05 -17.74 -19.86
CA SER A 86 8.74 -17.15 -21.02
C SER A 86 8.03 -15.84 -21.41
N GLY A 87 8.64 -15.07 -22.30
CA GLY A 87 8.08 -13.80 -22.79
C GLY A 87 8.15 -12.65 -21.79
N LEU A 88 9.00 -12.74 -20.76
CA LEU A 88 9.12 -11.71 -19.73
C LEU A 88 10.17 -10.66 -20.07
N GLY A 89 9.83 -9.40 -19.82
CA GLY A 89 10.69 -8.26 -20.13
C GLY A 89 11.01 -8.09 -21.61
N THR A 90 12.09 -7.37 -21.89
CA THR A 90 12.47 -7.01 -23.26
C THR A 90 13.17 -8.15 -24.02
N VAL A 91 13.54 -9.21 -23.30
CA VAL A 91 14.25 -10.37 -23.80
C VAL A 91 13.51 -11.64 -23.38
N ASP A 92 13.12 -12.45 -24.36
CA ASP A 92 12.36 -13.69 -24.15
C ASP A 92 13.26 -14.82 -23.61
N ALA A 93 13.79 -14.62 -22.40
CA ALA A 93 14.55 -15.62 -21.66
C ALA A 93 13.63 -16.38 -20.69
N PRO A 94 13.86 -17.68 -20.46
CA PRO A 94 13.09 -18.45 -19.50
C PRO A 94 13.34 -17.94 -18.08
N VAL A 95 12.29 -17.90 -17.27
CA VAL A 95 12.32 -17.38 -15.89
C VAL A 95 11.70 -18.40 -14.94
N ASN A 96 12.44 -18.71 -13.87
CA ASN A 96 11.95 -19.55 -12.77
C ASN A 96 11.90 -18.70 -11.51
N PHE A 97 10.70 -18.51 -10.95
CA PHE A 97 10.51 -17.73 -9.73
C PHE A 97 10.87 -18.51 -8.46
N LYS A 98 11.22 -17.74 -7.44
CA LYS A 98 11.75 -18.17 -6.14
C LYS A 98 10.97 -17.57 -4.97
N ASP A 99 10.20 -16.52 -5.20
CA ASP A 99 9.37 -15.85 -4.19
C ASP A 99 8.36 -14.96 -4.91
N PHE A 100 7.15 -14.82 -4.37
CA PHE A 100 6.23 -13.75 -4.75
C PHE A 100 5.34 -13.40 -3.56
N ARG A 101 5.72 -12.34 -2.86
CA ARG A 101 5.02 -11.80 -1.69
C ARG A 101 4.86 -10.30 -1.78
N VAL A 102 3.72 -9.82 -1.29
CA VAL A 102 3.35 -8.40 -1.36
C VAL A 102 2.67 -7.98 -0.07
N PHE A 103 3.05 -6.83 0.47
CA PHE A 103 2.25 -6.14 1.48
C PHE A 103 1.29 -5.17 0.80
N VAL A 104 0.05 -5.17 1.24
CA VAL A 104 -0.94 -4.13 0.92
C VAL A 104 -1.48 -3.54 2.22
N SER A 105 -1.78 -2.25 2.23
CA SER A 105 -2.28 -1.56 3.42
C SER A 105 -3.30 -0.48 3.09
N ASN A 106 -3.96 0.05 4.12
CA ASN A 106 -4.91 1.16 4.00
C ASN A 106 -6.02 0.87 2.98
N ILE A 107 -6.56 -0.35 2.99
CA ILE A 107 -7.60 -0.77 2.06
C ILE A 107 -8.89 -0.01 2.36
N LYS A 108 -9.45 0.63 1.33
CA LYS A 108 -10.70 1.38 1.38
C LYS A 108 -11.59 0.98 0.22
N LEU A 109 -12.88 0.79 0.49
CA LEU A 109 -13.90 0.61 -0.54
C LEU A 109 -14.49 1.96 -0.92
N ILE A 110 -14.79 2.15 -2.21
CA ILE A 110 -15.24 3.42 -2.77
C ILE A 110 -16.67 3.26 -3.27
N THR A 111 -17.58 4.11 -2.79
CA THR A 111 -18.98 4.09 -3.22
C THR A 111 -19.18 4.80 -4.55
N ALA A 112 -20.35 4.61 -5.18
CA ALA A 112 -20.71 5.34 -6.40
C ALA A 112 -20.79 6.87 -6.23
N ALA A 113 -20.78 7.36 -4.98
CA ALA A 113 -20.72 8.78 -4.64
C ALA A 113 -19.28 9.28 -4.39
N ASP A 114 -18.26 8.49 -4.74
CA ASP A 114 -16.83 8.80 -4.53
C ASP A 114 -16.49 9.06 -3.06
N THR A 115 -17.12 8.26 -2.18
CA THR A 115 -16.86 8.27 -0.74
C THR A 115 -16.11 7.00 -0.36
N GLU A 116 -14.98 7.18 0.32
CA GLU A 116 -14.15 6.09 0.83
C GLU A 116 -14.66 5.60 2.19
N ALA A 117 -14.68 4.28 2.36
CA ALA A 117 -14.89 3.61 3.64
C ALA A 117 -13.72 2.65 3.92
N ASP A 118 -13.10 2.77 5.10
CA ASP A 118 -12.01 1.88 5.51
C ASP A 118 -12.51 0.43 5.66
N LEU A 119 -11.76 -0.51 5.09
CA LEU A 119 -11.92 -1.92 5.40
C LEU A 119 -11.22 -2.21 6.73
N THR A 120 -12.01 -2.39 7.79
CA THR A 120 -11.48 -2.76 9.11
C THR A 120 -11.07 -4.23 9.07
N LEU A 121 -9.76 -4.50 9.02
CA LEU A 121 -9.23 -5.85 8.86
C LEU A 121 -9.52 -6.74 10.08
N ASP A 122 -9.82 -8.01 9.81
CA ASP A 122 -9.88 -9.05 10.83
C ASP A 122 -8.49 -9.29 11.43
N GLN A 123 -8.38 -9.16 12.75
CA GLN A 123 -7.13 -9.27 13.51
C GLN A 123 -6.86 -10.70 14.01
N ASP A 124 -7.81 -11.64 13.85
CA ASP A 124 -7.63 -13.06 14.15
C ASP A 124 -7.01 -13.83 12.95
N ASN A 125 -6.63 -13.12 11.88
CA ASN A 125 -5.96 -13.65 10.70
C ASN A 125 -4.43 -13.46 10.80
N PRO A 126 -3.59 -14.52 10.72
CA PRO A 126 -2.13 -14.37 10.83
C PRO A 126 -1.50 -13.57 9.68
N PHE A 127 -2.20 -13.33 8.58
CA PHE A 127 -1.70 -12.54 7.46
C PHE A 127 -2.07 -11.06 7.56
N GLN A 128 -2.71 -10.63 8.65
CA GLN A 128 -3.19 -9.26 8.81
C GLN A 128 -2.83 -8.72 10.18
N THR A 129 -2.48 -7.44 10.25
CA THR A 129 -2.31 -6.72 11.51
C THR A 129 -2.59 -5.25 11.29
N ASP A 130 -3.34 -4.62 12.20
CA ASP A 130 -3.79 -3.25 12.08
C ASP A 130 -4.47 -3.01 10.71
N ASN A 131 -3.84 -2.22 9.84
CA ASN A 131 -4.28 -1.86 8.49
C ASN A 131 -3.45 -2.51 7.38
N LEU A 132 -2.68 -3.56 7.69
CA LEU A 132 -1.72 -4.22 6.81
C LEU A 132 -2.12 -5.68 6.55
N VAL A 133 -1.97 -6.11 5.29
CA VAL A 133 -2.14 -7.50 4.84
C VAL A 133 -0.88 -7.95 4.11
N MET A 134 -0.42 -9.18 4.40
CA MET A 134 0.58 -9.85 3.57
C MET A 134 -0.11 -10.84 2.65
N LEU A 135 0.02 -10.59 1.35
CA LEU A 135 -0.31 -11.53 0.29
C LEU A 135 0.92 -12.42 0.06
N ASP A 136 0.67 -13.74 0.02
CA ASP A 136 1.69 -14.75 -0.17
C ASP A 136 1.25 -15.74 -1.25
N PHE A 137 1.84 -15.58 -2.43
CA PHE A 137 1.53 -16.37 -3.62
C PHE A 137 2.50 -17.55 -3.80
N GLU A 138 3.60 -17.58 -3.04
CA GLU A 138 4.55 -18.69 -3.06
C GLU A 138 4.18 -19.75 -2.00
N ASP A 139 4.42 -21.02 -2.30
CA ASP A 139 3.93 -22.14 -1.50
C ASP A 139 5.06 -23.04 -0.94
N ALA A 140 6.29 -22.51 -0.90
CA ALA A 140 7.50 -23.25 -0.58
C ALA A 140 7.76 -24.52 -1.43
N THR A 141 7.14 -24.64 -2.61
CA THR A 141 7.38 -25.75 -3.55
C THR A 141 8.31 -25.34 -4.69
N GLY A 142 8.72 -26.31 -5.52
CA GLY A 142 9.47 -26.04 -6.74
C GLY A 142 10.68 -25.13 -6.53
N GLY A 143 10.68 -23.99 -7.22
CA GLY A 143 11.68 -22.95 -7.12
C GLY A 143 11.67 -22.18 -5.79
N CYS A 144 10.55 -22.07 -5.09
CA CYS A 144 10.39 -21.29 -3.87
C CYS A 144 10.92 -21.99 -2.60
N ASP A 145 12.06 -22.67 -2.70
CA ASP A 145 12.62 -23.52 -1.64
C ASP A 145 12.99 -22.78 -0.33
N ASN A 146 13.05 -21.45 -0.36
CA ASN A 146 13.29 -20.58 0.79
C ASN A 146 12.03 -19.83 1.28
N GLY A 147 10.87 -20.24 0.79
CA GLY A 147 9.57 -19.64 1.06
C GLY A 147 8.80 -20.23 2.25
N THR A 148 7.50 -19.99 2.27
CA THR A 148 6.54 -20.43 3.29
C THR A 148 5.45 -21.33 2.70
N ALA A 149 5.09 -22.41 3.40
CA ALA A 149 4.07 -23.34 2.91
C ALA A 149 2.63 -22.80 3.04
N GLN A 150 2.41 -21.80 3.90
CA GLN A 150 1.12 -21.13 4.02
C GLN A 150 1.09 -19.98 3.01
N THR A 151 -0.02 -19.86 2.30
CA THR A 151 -0.29 -18.81 1.32
C THR A 151 -1.43 -17.92 1.80
N ASN A 152 -1.54 -16.72 1.21
CA ASN A 152 -2.68 -15.84 1.41
C ASN A 152 -2.98 -15.05 0.14
N TYR A 153 -4.23 -15.15 -0.32
CA TYR A 153 -4.74 -14.51 -1.54
C TYR A 153 -5.85 -13.51 -1.21
N THR A 154 -6.02 -13.16 0.07
CA THR A 154 -7.21 -12.43 0.51
C THR A 154 -6.88 -11.35 1.54
N ALA A 155 -7.67 -10.28 1.53
CA ALA A 155 -7.86 -9.39 2.67
C ALA A 155 -9.28 -9.56 3.19
N VAL A 156 -9.43 -9.85 4.48
CA VAL A 156 -10.72 -10.10 5.14
C VAL A 156 -10.95 -9.03 6.20
N GLY A 157 -12.13 -8.43 6.19
CA GLY A 157 -12.47 -7.38 7.14
C GLY A 157 -13.94 -7.01 7.07
N THR A 158 -14.30 -5.89 7.69
CA THR A 158 -15.65 -5.33 7.66
C THR A 158 -15.64 -3.88 7.20
N ALA A 159 -16.71 -3.45 6.52
CA ALA A 159 -16.96 -2.07 6.14
C ALA A 159 -18.46 -1.74 6.30
N PRO A 160 -18.86 -0.47 6.39
CA PRO A 160 -20.28 -0.10 6.41
C PRO A 160 -21.05 -0.72 5.23
N GLU A 161 -22.34 -1.02 5.43
CA GLU A 161 -23.22 -1.45 4.34
C GLU A 161 -23.37 -0.31 3.31
N ASP A 162 -22.86 -0.50 2.09
CA ASP A 162 -23.00 0.44 0.98
C ASP A 162 -22.81 -0.27 -0.37
N ASP A 163 -23.16 0.41 -1.46
CA ASP A 163 -22.93 -0.03 -2.83
C ASP A 163 -21.53 0.43 -3.30
N TYR A 164 -20.53 -0.42 -3.07
CA TYR A 164 -19.15 -0.16 -3.49
C TYR A 164 -18.94 -0.48 -4.97
N VAL A 165 -18.25 0.42 -5.66
CA VAL A 165 -17.94 0.34 -7.10
C VAL A 165 -16.47 0.67 -7.38
N GLY A 166 -15.64 0.63 -6.35
CA GLY A 166 -14.22 0.91 -6.45
C GLY A 166 -13.48 0.49 -5.19
N ILE A 167 -12.16 0.46 -5.28
CA ILE A 167 -11.26 0.16 -4.17
C ILE A 167 -9.99 0.98 -4.29
N SER A 168 -9.44 1.42 -3.16
CA SER A 168 -8.11 1.99 -3.09
C SER A 168 -7.28 1.37 -1.98
N PHE A 169 -5.97 1.28 -2.16
CA PHE A 169 -5.03 0.76 -1.16
C PHE A 169 -3.60 1.17 -1.51
N ASP A 170 -2.71 1.07 -0.55
CA ASP A 170 -1.27 1.25 -0.77
C ASP A 170 -0.59 -0.11 -0.95
N VAL A 171 0.35 -0.21 -1.89
CA VAL A 171 1.25 -1.35 -2.00
C VAL A 171 2.48 -1.08 -1.12
N GLY A 172 2.49 -1.67 0.07
CA GLY A 172 3.59 -1.61 1.01
C GLY A 172 3.18 -1.49 2.46
N VAL A 173 4.19 -1.35 3.32
CA VAL A 173 4.02 -1.22 4.77
C VAL A 173 3.97 0.27 5.14
N PRO A 174 2.93 0.74 5.88
CA PRO A 174 2.86 2.11 6.38
C PRO A 174 4.11 2.47 7.20
N PHE A 175 4.49 3.75 7.20
CA PHE A 175 5.73 4.19 7.85
C PHE A 175 5.80 3.78 9.33
N GLU A 176 4.68 3.86 10.03
CA GLU A 176 4.51 3.52 11.44
C GLU A 176 4.84 2.06 11.74
N LEU A 177 4.70 1.18 10.75
CA LEU A 177 4.96 -0.25 10.85
C LEU A 177 6.28 -0.66 10.16
N ASN A 178 6.77 0.14 9.21
CA ASN A 178 7.85 -0.25 8.30
C ASN A 178 9.20 -0.54 8.98
N HIS A 179 9.46 0.05 10.14
CA HIS A 179 10.75 -0.11 10.83
C HIS A 179 10.63 -0.88 12.14
N ALA A 180 9.51 -1.60 12.33
CA ALA A 180 9.34 -2.50 13.45
C ALA A 180 10.43 -3.59 13.46
N ALA A 181 10.82 -4.00 14.67
CA ALA A 181 11.84 -5.02 14.85
C ALA A 181 11.26 -6.42 14.52
N VAL A 182 11.64 -6.97 13.36
CA VAL A 182 11.13 -8.24 12.81
C VAL A 182 11.16 -9.41 13.79
N GLU A 183 12.13 -9.47 14.70
CA GLU A 183 12.27 -10.54 15.70
C GLU A 183 11.19 -10.53 16.78
N SER A 184 10.48 -9.42 16.93
CA SER A 184 9.48 -9.19 17.99
C SER A 184 8.14 -8.65 17.49
N ALA A 185 8.05 -8.33 16.19
CA ALA A 185 6.83 -7.90 15.55
C ALA A 185 5.75 -9.00 15.57
N ALA A 186 4.50 -8.60 15.51
CA ALA A 186 3.40 -9.54 15.29
C ALA A 186 3.44 -10.06 13.84
N SER A 187 2.77 -11.17 13.58
CA SER A 187 2.48 -11.60 12.20
C SER A 187 1.61 -10.54 11.52
N PRO A 188 1.78 -10.25 10.21
CA PRO A 188 2.75 -10.85 9.26
C PRO A 188 4.14 -10.18 9.23
N LEU A 189 4.41 -9.20 10.09
CA LEU A 189 5.68 -8.45 10.12
C LEU A 189 6.85 -9.23 10.75
N ASN A 190 6.66 -10.48 11.15
CA ASN A 190 7.69 -11.33 11.75
C ASN A 190 8.34 -12.30 10.74
N VAL A 191 8.21 -12.03 9.45
CA VAL A 191 8.81 -12.84 8.36
C VAL A 191 10.17 -12.24 7.96
N PRO A 192 11.31 -12.83 8.36
CA PRO A 192 12.64 -12.23 8.11
C PRO A 192 12.97 -12.10 6.61
N ALA A 193 12.37 -12.95 5.79
CA ALA A 193 12.52 -12.96 4.34
C ALA A 193 11.99 -11.67 3.69
N MET A 194 11.00 -11.03 4.32
CA MET A 194 10.37 -9.77 3.91
C MET A 194 11.00 -8.54 4.57
N TYR A 195 12.18 -8.68 5.18
CA TYR A 195 12.83 -7.61 5.94
C TYR A 195 14.26 -7.38 5.47
N TRP A 196 14.69 -6.12 5.37
CA TRP A 196 16.08 -5.78 5.00
C TRP A 196 16.96 -5.52 6.22
N SER A 197 16.61 -4.51 7.03
CA SER A 197 17.39 -4.03 8.18
C SER A 197 16.58 -3.03 8.99
N TRP A 198 17.05 -2.62 10.16
CA TRP A 198 16.31 -1.68 11.00
C TRP A 198 16.15 -0.31 10.31
N GLN A 199 17.21 0.17 9.64
CA GLN A 199 17.12 1.41 8.84
C GLN A 199 16.30 1.24 7.56
N GLY A 200 16.43 0.12 6.85
CA GLY A 200 15.76 -0.10 5.55
C GLY A 200 14.30 -0.55 5.68
N GLY A 201 13.92 -1.11 6.82
CA GLY A 201 12.58 -1.62 7.06
C GLY A 201 12.24 -2.90 6.28
N TYR A 202 10.96 -3.04 5.94
CA TYR A 202 10.40 -4.18 5.21
C TYR A 202 10.46 -4.01 3.69
N LYS A 203 10.51 -5.15 3.00
CA LYS A 203 10.24 -5.26 1.57
C LYS A 203 8.73 -5.28 1.38
N PHE A 204 8.19 -4.33 0.64
CA PHE A 204 6.79 -4.21 0.27
C PHE A 204 6.40 -5.20 -0.82
N ILE A 205 7.28 -5.39 -1.79
CA ILE A 205 7.18 -6.44 -2.79
C ILE A 205 8.47 -7.22 -2.72
N ARG A 206 8.36 -8.54 -2.74
CA ARG A 206 9.47 -9.44 -2.99
C ARG A 206 9.07 -10.40 -4.10
N VAL A 207 9.73 -10.24 -5.25
CA VAL A 207 9.73 -11.22 -6.32
C VAL A 207 11.17 -11.63 -6.56
N ASP A 208 11.52 -12.87 -6.30
CA ASP A 208 12.86 -13.38 -6.58
C ASP A 208 12.79 -14.34 -7.77
N ALA A 209 13.77 -14.30 -8.66
CA ALA A 209 13.80 -15.15 -9.84
C ALA A 209 15.23 -15.52 -10.25
N VAL A 210 15.31 -16.55 -11.09
CA VAL A 210 16.49 -16.85 -11.90
C VAL A 210 16.11 -16.87 -13.37
N VAL A 211 16.93 -16.25 -14.20
CA VAL A 211 16.70 -16.05 -15.63
C VAL A 211 17.74 -16.84 -16.44
N GLY A 212 17.28 -17.55 -17.47
CA GLY A 212 18.09 -18.41 -18.34
C GLY A 212 18.20 -19.87 -17.86
N ASP A 213 18.63 -20.75 -18.77
CA ASP A 213 18.71 -22.21 -18.52
C ASP A 213 20.11 -22.66 -18.06
N GLU A 214 21.08 -22.70 -18.99
CA GLU A 214 22.42 -23.25 -18.74
C GLU A 214 23.28 -22.34 -17.86
N VAL A 215 23.08 -21.03 -17.99
CA VAL A 215 23.69 -19.99 -17.16
C VAL A 215 22.56 -19.18 -16.59
N THR A 216 22.30 -19.39 -15.30
CA THR A 216 21.25 -18.68 -14.58
C THR A 216 21.76 -17.35 -14.05
N ILE A 217 20.93 -16.32 -14.19
CA ILE A 217 21.19 -14.97 -13.72
C ILE A 217 20.15 -14.66 -12.65
N PRO A 218 20.54 -14.41 -11.39
CA PRO A 218 19.60 -13.97 -10.38
C PRO A 218 18.98 -12.62 -10.80
N TRP A 219 17.68 -12.49 -10.60
CA TRP A 219 16.94 -11.26 -10.87
C TRP A 219 15.88 -11.08 -9.79
N ASN A 220 16.02 -10.04 -8.96
CA ASN A 220 15.11 -9.79 -7.85
C ASN A 220 14.42 -8.45 -8.02
N ILE A 221 13.15 -8.40 -7.62
CA ILE A 221 12.36 -7.18 -7.48
C ILE A 221 12.05 -7.02 -6.00
N HIS A 222 12.80 -6.15 -5.33
CA HIS A 222 12.49 -5.76 -3.95
C HIS A 222 12.05 -4.31 -3.94
N LEU A 223 10.76 -4.09 -3.70
CA LEU A 223 10.21 -2.75 -3.43
C LEU A 223 10.24 -2.50 -1.93
N GLY A 224 10.58 -1.30 -1.50
CA GLY A 224 10.51 -0.88 -0.10
C GLY A 224 11.11 0.51 0.08
N SER A 225 10.89 1.13 1.24
CA SER A 225 11.41 2.46 1.53
C SER A 225 12.93 2.52 1.39
N THR A 226 13.45 3.53 0.69
CA THR A 226 14.89 3.77 0.58
C THR A 226 15.25 5.23 0.83
N ALA A 227 16.55 5.54 0.89
CA ALA A 227 17.03 6.85 1.33
C ALA A 227 16.51 7.27 2.72
N CYS A 228 16.33 6.28 3.60
CA CYS A 228 16.00 6.49 5.02
C CYS A 228 17.19 7.12 5.75
N VAL A 229 16.92 8.05 6.68
CA VAL A 229 17.95 8.71 7.48
C VAL A 229 17.75 8.33 8.94
N SER A 230 18.76 7.70 9.52
CA SER A 230 18.83 7.38 10.95
C SER A 230 20.27 7.51 11.45
N ASP A 231 20.46 7.47 12.77
CA ASP A 231 21.79 7.61 13.40
C ASP A 231 22.78 6.55 12.91
N ASP A 232 22.30 5.32 12.65
CA ASP A 232 23.06 4.23 12.06
C ASP A 232 22.13 3.18 11.41
N ALA A 233 22.71 2.26 10.64
CA ALA A 233 21.97 1.22 9.92
C ALA A 233 21.15 0.27 10.83
N GLY A 234 21.50 0.21 12.11
CA GLY A 234 20.81 -0.54 13.13
C GLY A 234 19.77 0.28 13.93
N THR A 235 19.43 1.48 13.48
CA THR A 235 18.43 2.32 14.13
C THR A 235 17.33 2.65 13.13
N ALA A 236 16.07 2.51 13.56
CA ALA A 236 14.91 2.93 12.80
C ALA A 236 14.96 4.45 12.55
N PRO A 237 14.52 4.94 11.38
CA PRO A 237 14.32 6.37 11.16
C PRO A 237 13.13 6.90 11.97
N ASP A 238 13.24 8.14 12.43
CA ASP A 238 12.15 8.83 13.15
C ASP A 238 11.16 9.53 12.21
N GLU A 239 11.52 9.67 10.93
CA GLU A 239 10.77 10.38 9.89
C GLU A 239 10.73 9.57 8.61
N GLU A 240 9.77 9.90 7.74
CA GLU A 240 9.58 9.26 6.45
C GLU A 240 10.89 9.17 5.63
N CYS A 241 11.10 8.04 4.98
CA CYS A 241 12.27 7.85 4.15
C CYS A 241 12.24 8.78 2.92
N GLY A 242 13.41 9.19 2.42
CA GLY A 242 13.50 10.10 1.28
C GLY A 242 12.87 9.55 0.00
N LYS A 243 12.71 8.22 -0.10
CA LYS A 243 11.95 7.52 -1.13
C LYS A 243 10.98 6.54 -0.45
N PRO A 244 9.72 6.94 -0.22
CA PRO A 244 8.74 6.09 0.44
C PRO A 244 8.43 4.82 -0.35
N ASN A 245 8.40 4.89 -1.69
CA ASN A 245 8.19 3.74 -2.59
C ASN A 245 6.90 2.96 -2.30
N ARG A 246 5.80 3.66 -2.00
CA ARG A 246 4.46 3.06 -1.79
C ARG A 246 3.52 3.50 -2.91
N PRO A 247 3.32 2.66 -3.96
CA PRO A 247 2.30 2.91 -4.96
C PRO A 247 0.93 3.00 -4.30
N HIS A 248 0.19 4.08 -4.59
CA HIS A 248 -1.20 4.20 -4.22
C HIS A 248 -2.06 3.72 -5.38
N ILE A 249 -2.89 2.73 -5.15
CA ILE A 249 -3.71 2.09 -6.17
C ILE A 249 -5.15 2.53 -5.99
N VAL A 250 -5.81 2.92 -7.08
CA VAL A 250 -7.25 3.18 -7.15
C VAL A 250 -7.79 2.42 -8.36
N LEU A 251 -8.77 1.55 -8.12
CA LEU A 251 -9.39 0.72 -9.15
C LEU A 251 -10.89 1.04 -9.19
N ASP A 252 -11.31 1.72 -10.24
CA ASP A 252 -12.73 1.97 -10.53
C ASP A 252 -13.41 0.71 -11.07
N GLY A 253 -14.72 0.60 -10.87
CA GLY A 253 -15.53 -0.50 -11.37
C GLY A 253 -15.30 -1.83 -10.63
N PHE A 254 -14.64 -1.79 -9.47
CA PHE A 254 -14.41 -2.95 -8.62
C PHE A 254 -15.64 -3.27 -7.76
N ASP A 255 -16.12 -4.49 -7.88
CA ASP A 255 -17.15 -5.10 -7.02
C ASP A 255 -16.47 -6.05 -6.02
N PRO A 256 -16.48 -5.73 -4.71
CA PRO A 256 -15.82 -6.56 -3.68
C PRO A 256 -16.42 -7.96 -3.52
N GLU A 257 -17.62 -8.23 -4.05
CA GLU A 257 -18.26 -9.55 -3.97
C GLU A 257 -17.92 -10.47 -5.14
N THR A 258 -17.53 -9.92 -6.29
CA THR A 258 -17.40 -10.69 -7.52
C THR A 258 -16.04 -10.56 -8.22
N ASN A 259 -15.35 -9.43 -8.05
CA ASN A 259 -14.09 -9.18 -8.71
C ASN A 259 -12.88 -9.71 -7.96
N THR A 260 -11.80 -9.90 -8.70
CA THR A 260 -10.47 -10.23 -8.16
C THR A 260 -9.46 -9.16 -8.59
N ILE A 261 -8.61 -8.73 -7.67
CA ILE A 261 -7.50 -7.83 -7.96
C ILE A 261 -6.31 -8.65 -8.45
N VAL A 262 -5.83 -8.38 -9.65
CA VAL A 262 -4.71 -9.10 -10.26
C VAL A 262 -3.42 -8.31 -10.04
N ILE A 263 -2.38 -8.99 -9.56
CA ILE A 263 -1.00 -8.48 -9.44
C ILE A 263 -0.15 -9.24 -10.44
N ASP A 264 0.24 -8.57 -11.54
CA ASP A 264 0.98 -9.17 -12.64
C ASP A 264 2.46 -8.81 -12.61
N VAL A 265 3.31 -9.82 -12.38
CA VAL A 265 4.77 -9.65 -12.39
C VAL A 265 5.31 -9.34 -13.79
N ALA A 266 4.68 -9.85 -14.85
CA ALA A 266 5.11 -9.61 -16.22
C ALA A 266 5.02 -8.12 -16.59
N GLU A 267 3.95 -7.45 -16.15
CA GLU A 267 3.77 -6.00 -16.33
C GLU A 267 4.84 -5.19 -15.58
N ILE A 268 5.23 -5.62 -14.36
CA ILE A 268 6.32 -4.95 -13.61
C ILE A 268 7.62 -4.97 -14.43
N VAL A 269 7.97 -6.11 -15.02
CA VAL A 269 9.26 -6.29 -15.72
C VAL A 269 9.20 -6.01 -17.21
N ALA A 270 8.07 -5.60 -17.78
CA ALA A 270 7.83 -5.53 -19.23
C ALA A 270 8.93 -4.79 -20.02
N ASP A 271 9.51 -3.75 -19.43
CA ASP A 271 10.55 -2.91 -20.05
C ASP A 271 11.98 -3.22 -19.60
N SER A 272 12.19 -4.27 -18.81
CA SER A 272 13.50 -4.64 -18.25
C SER A 272 14.23 -5.68 -19.10
N ASP A 273 15.56 -5.57 -19.23
CA ASP A 273 16.40 -6.67 -19.74
C ASP A 273 16.86 -7.52 -18.55
N MET A 274 16.13 -8.60 -18.29
CA MET A 274 16.40 -9.47 -17.14
C MET A 274 17.61 -10.41 -17.33
N THR A 275 18.32 -10.31 -18.47
CA THR A 275 19.50 -11.15 -18.76
C THR A 275 20.82 -10.46 -18.42
N THR A 276 20.78 -9.24 -17.88
CA THR A 276 21.97 -8.53 -17.42
C THR A 276 21.65 -7.71 -16.20
N ASN A 277 22.49 -7.77 -15.17
CA ASN A 277 22.39 -6.85 -14.02
C ASN A 277 23.26 -5.62 -14.24
N ALA A 278 22.86 -4.51 -13.65
CA ALA A 278 23.65 -3.30 -13.57
C ALA A 278 25.02 -3.58 -12.91
N VAL A 279 26.02 -2.81 -13.33
CA VAL A 279 27.40 -3.03 -12.88
C VAL A 279 27.55 -2.53 -11.45
N ASP A 280 28.18 -3.34 -10.59
CA ASP A 280 28.41 -3.05 -9.18
C ASP A 280 27.12 -2.80 -8.36
N SER A 281 25.97 -3.34 -8.81
CA SER A 281 24.68 -3.33 -8.09
C SER A 281 24.31 -4.72 -7.55
N ALA A 282 23.19 -4.78 -6.81
CA ALA A 282 22.56 -6.05 -6.48
C ALA A 282 21.87 -6.65 -7.72
N PRO A 283 21.56 -7.96 -7.75
CA PRO A 283 20.84 -8.53 -8.88
C PRO A 283 19.40 -8.02 -8.96
N GLY A 284 18.98 -7.64 -10.18
CA GLY A 284 17.71 -7.00 -10.49
C GLY A 284 17.51 -5.67 -9.75
N CYS A 285 16.27 -5.18 -9.76
CA CYS A 285 15.92 -3.95 -9.08
C CYS A 285 15.54 -4.17 -7.61
N GLN A 286 16.36 -3.66 -6.68
CA GLN A 286 16.05 -3.69 -5.24
C GLN A 286 15.78 -2.31 -4.64
N SER A 287 15.29 -1.36 -5.45
CA SER A 287 14.89 0.00 -5.06
C SER A 287 15.98 0.91 -4.50
N PHE A 288 17.21 0.41 -4.34
CA PHE A 288 18.33 1.20 -3.83
C PHE A 288 18.72 2.29 -4.84
N PRO A 289 19.06 3.50 -4.39
CA PRO A 289 19.46 4.58 -5.30
C PRO A 289 20.72 4.26 -6.12
N GLY A 290 20.69 4.57 -7.41
CA GLY A 290 21.83 4.41 -8.32
C GLY A 290 21.91 3.03 -9.01
N ASP A 291 20.91 2.19 -8.81
CA ASP A 291 20.73 0.91 -9.49
C ASP A 291 19.94 1.10 -10.78
N THR A 292 20.63 1.03 -11.92
CA THR A 292 20.00 1.28 -13.23
C THR A 292 19.04 0.18 -13.66
N ASP A 293 19.03 -0.99 -12.98
CA ASP A 293 18.01 -2.03 -13.22
C ASP A 293 16.61 -1.56 -12.79
N CYS A 294 16.52 -0.52 -11.95
CA CYS A 294 15.26 0.06 -11.50
C CYS A 294 14.67 1.14 -12.41
N ASP A 295 15.47 1.69 -13.34
CA ASP A 295 15.08 2.85 -14.15
C ASP A 295 13.84 2.57 -15.02
N THR A 296 13.74 1.35 -15.58
CA THR A 296 12.63 0.92 -16.43
C THR A 296 11.49 0.28 -15.63
N LEU A 297 11.77 -0.22 -14.43
CA LEU A 297 10.79 -0.96 -13.64
C LEU A 297 9.88 -0.03 -12.82
N PHE A 298 10.42 1.02 -12.21
CA PHE A 298 9.65 1.95 -11.36
C PHE A 298 8.46 2.63 -12.07
N PRO A 299 8.58 3.07 -13.34
CA PRO A 299 7.45 3.60 -14.08
C PRO A 299 6.26 2.62 -14.16
N ASN A 300 6.50 1.32 -14.28
CA ASN A 300 5.43 0.30 -14.33
C ASN A 300 4.71 0.15 -12.98
N LEU A 301 5.37 0.55 -11.88
CA LEU A 301 4.77 0.66 -10.56
C LEU A 301 4.04 2.00 -10.34
N GLY A 302 4.01 2.89 -11.34
CA GLY A 302 3.48 4.26 -11.22
C GLY A 302 4.38 5.20 -10.41
N LEU A 303 5.63 4.81 -10.14
CA LEU A 303 6.55 5.54 -9.27
C LEU A 303 7.66 6.25 -10.06
N SER A 304 8.09 7.40 -9.54
CA SER A 304 9.34 8.02 -9.95
C SER A 304 10.51 7.34 -9.22
N TYR A 305 11.42 6.69 -9.94
CA TYR A 305 12.62 6.10 -9.32
C TYR A 305 13.46 7.14 -8.55
N ASP A 306 13.54 8.37 -9.06
CA ASP A 306 14.30 9.47 -8.45
C ASP A 306 13.73 9.95 -7.11
N THR A 307 12.43 9.81 -6.86
CA THR A 307 11.80 10.36 -5.65
C THR A 307 11.06 9.33 -4.81
N GLY A 308 10.77 8.15 -5.37
CA GLY A 308 9.93 7.14 -4.74
C GLY A 308 8.47 7.55 -4.56
N ALA A 309 8.06 8.65 -5.20
CA ALA A 309 6.70 9.16 -5.14
C ALA A 309 5.89 8.71 -6.35
N CYS A 310 4.56 8.63 -6.17
CA CYS A 310 3.62 8.44 -7.26
C CYS A 310 3.76 9.54 -8.31
N VAL A 311 3.86 9.12 -9.57
CA VAL A 311 3.74 9.99 -10.74
C VAL A 311 2.30 9.93 -11.21
N ASN A 312 1.68 11.09 -11.44
CA ASN A 312 0.26 11.19 -11.81
C ASN A 312 -0.64 10.37 -10.88
N ASP A 313 -0.43 10.51 -9.57
CA ASP A 313 -1.17 9.78 -8.53
C ASP A 313 -1.14 8.25 -8.72
N CYS A 314 -0.04 7.73 -9.29
CA CYS A 314 0.16 6.31 -9.62
C CYS A 314 -0.84 5.73 -10.64
N MET A 315 -1.65 6.57 -11.30
CA MET A 315 -2.63 6.13 -12.31
C MET A 315 -2.00 5.44 -13.53
N ASP A 316 -0.71 5.67 -13.76
CA ASP A 316 0.04 5.08 -14.87
C ASP A 316 0.67 3.71 -14.52
N GLN A 317 0.45 3.18 -13.31
CA GLN A 317 0.88 1.82 -12.96
C GLN A 317 0.17 0.79 -13.86
N SER A 318 0.87 -0.28 -14.25
CA SER A 318 0.33 -1.32 -15.15
C SER A 318 0.15 -2.69 -14.51
N PHE A 319 0.72 -2.91 -13.32
CA PHE A 319 0.83 -4.24 -12.71
C PHE A 319 -0.37 -4.65 -11.86
N ILE A 320 -1.24 -3.71 -11.47
CA ILE A 320 -2.46 -3.99 -10.74
C ILE A 320 -3.68 -3.71 -11.62
N SER A 321 -4.58 -4.69 -11.72
CA SER A 321 -5.84 -4.57 -12.45
C SER A 321 -6.98 -5.32 -11.75
N VAL A 322 -8.18 -5.22 -12.32
CA VAL A 322 -9.39 -5.91 -11.84
C VAL A 322 -9.86 -6.90 -12.90
N GLU A 323 -10.18 -8.13 -12.49
CA GLU A 323 -10.86 -9.16 -13.27
C GLU A 323 -12.27 -9.45 -12.74
#